data_AF-K9X8Y7-F1
#
_entry.id   AF-K9X8Y7-F1
#
_cell.length_a   1.000
_cell.length_b   1.000
_cell.length_c   1.000
_cell.angle_alpha   90.00
_cell.angle_beta   90.00
_cell.angle_gamma   90.00
#
_symmetry.space_group_name_H-M   'P 1'
#
loop_
_entity.id
_entity.type
_entity.pdbx_description
1 polymer ?
#
loop_
_entity_poly.entity_id
_entity_poly.type
_entity_poly.pdbx_seq_one_letter_code
_entity_poly.pdbx_strand_id
1 'polypeptide(L)' 'MKSELTIEFIEYFAELPERVKKTARKNYQLWKQNPSHPSLEFKKLNTKQPARPLPTSPF' A
#
# COMPACT_ATOMS: atom_id res chain seq x y z
N MET A 1 -8.81 1.73 -12.35
CA MET A 1 -7.49 1.69 -11.71
C MET A 1 -6.86 0.32 -11.93
N LYS A 2 -5.53 0.22 -11.87
CA LYS A 2 -4.81 -1.05 -11.93
C LYS A 2 -4.36 -1.44 -10.51
N SER A 3 -4.48 -2.71 -10.16
CA SER A 3 -3.93 -3.31 -8.93
C SER A 3 -3.34 -4.66 -9.29
N GLU A 4 -2.23 -5.02 -8.67
CA GLU A 4 -1.53 -6.27 -8.90
C GLU A 4 -1.23 -6.97 -7.58
N LEU A 5 -1.07 -8.28 -7.64
CA LEU A 5 -0.64 -9.11 -6.52
C LEU A 5 0.66 -9.79 -6.93
N THR A 6 1.73 -9.54 -6.18
CA THR A 6 2.98 -10.29 -6.30
C THR A 6 2.92 -11.54 -5.44
N ILE A 7 3.74 -12.54 -5.75
CA ILE A 7 3.85 -13.76 -4.94
C ILE A 7 4.26 -13.41 -3.50
N GLU A 8 5.27 -12.56 -3.34
CA GLU A 8 5.72 -12.05 -2.03
C GLU A 8 4.58 -11.39 -1.24
N PHE A 9 3.76 -10.57 -1.90
CA PHE A 9 2.62 -9.94 -1.23
C PHE A 9 1.63 -11.00 -0.70
N ILE A 10 1.35 -12.04 -1.49
CA ILE A 10 0.41 -13.10 -1.09
C ILE A 10 0.95 -13.86 0.12
N GLU A 11 2.23 -14.21 0.13
CA GLU A 11 2.89 -14.90 1.25
C GLU A 11 2.82 -14.06 2.53
N TYR A 12 3.29 -12.81 2.48
CA TYR A 12 3.23 -11.93 3.66
C TYR A 12 1.80 -11.64 4.10
N PHE A 13 0.87 -11.44 3.16
CA PHE A 13 -0.53 -11.20 3.49
C PHE A 13 -1.16 -12.42 4.18
N ALA A 14 -0.74 -13.65 3.82
CA ALA A 14 -1.23 -14.88 4.43
C ALA A 14 -0.78 -15.02 5.91
N GLU A 15 0.35 -14.45 6.30
CA GLU A 15 0.85 -14.49 7.68
C GLU A 15 0.17 -13.45 8.60
N LEU A 16 -0.50 -12.44 8.03
CA LEU A 16 -1.11 -11.38 8.82
C LEU A 16 -2.25 -11.88 9.73
N PRO A 17 -2.48 -11.24 10.89
CA PRO A 17 -3.64 -11.51 11.72
C PRO A 17 -4.95 -11.29 10.97
N GLU A 18 -5.97 -12.11 11.28
CA GLU A 18 -7.26 -12.08 10.58
C GLU A 18 -7.95 -10.71 10.62
N ARG A 19 -7.78 -9.96 11.72
CA ARG A 19 -8.30 -8.59 11.84
C ARG A 19 -7.71 -7.65 10.79
N VAL A 20 -6.41 -7.79 10.50
CA VAL A 20 -5.71 -6.98 9.50
C VAL A 20 -6.21 -7.37 8.10
N LYS A 21 -6.30 -8.66 7.82
CA LYS A 21 -6.84 -9.18 6.53
C LYS A 21 -8.25 -8.67 6.25
N LYS A 22 -9.15 -8.71 7.24
CA LYS A 22 -10.53 -8.20 7.12
C LYS A 22 -10.55 -6.71 6.81
N THR A 23 -9.74 -5.92 7.51
CA THR A 23 -9.66 -4.47 7.30
C THR A 23 -9.13 -4.14 5.90
N ALA A 24 -8.06 -4.82 5.47
CA ALA A 24 -7.50 -4.65 4.14
C ALA A 24 -8.51 -4.99 3.03
N ARG A 25 -9.23 -6.12 3.16
CA ARG A 25 -10.27 -6.52 2.20
C ARG A 25 -11.41 -5.49 2.12
N LYS A 26 -11.87 -4.97 3.26
CA LYS A 26 -12.91 -3.93 3.31
C LYS A 26 -12.46 -2.66 2.59
N ASN A 27 -11.24 -2.20 2.87
CA ASN A 27 -10.70 -1.00 2.24
C ASN A 27 -10.48 -1.20 0.74
N TYR A 28 -10.02 -2.39 0.32
CA TYR A 28 -9.89 -2.72 -1.10
C TYR A 28 -11.23 -2.75 -1.83
N GLN A 29 -12.29 -3.30 -1.21
CA GLN A 29 -13.64 -3.26 -1.78
C GLN A 29 -14.16 -1.84 -1.95
N LEU A 30 -13.98 -0.99 -0.93
CA LEU A 30 -14.33 0.42 -0.98
C LEU A 30 -13.56 1.15 -2.09
N TRP A 31 -12.26 0.91 -2.20
CA TRP A 31 -11.42 1.44 -3.26
C TRP A 31 -11.86 0.99 -4.65
N LYS A 32 -12.21 -0.30 -4.83
CA LYS A 32 -12.67 -0.82 -6.11
C LYS A 32 -13.97 -0.15 -6.59
N GLN A 33 -14.84 0.22 -5.65
CA GLN A 33 -16.09 0.93 -5.94
C GLN A 33 -15.86 2.43 -6.17
N ASN A 34 -15.12 3.07 -5.27
CA ASN A 34 -14.79 4.49 -5.35
C ASN A 34 -13.34 4.73 -4.95
N PRO A 35 -12.41 4.77 -5.93
CA PRO A 35 -11.00 5.00 -5.67
C PRO A 35 -10.68 6.37 -5.05
N SER A 36 -11.60 7.33 -5.17
CA SER A 36 -11.47 8.69 -4.65
C SER A 36 -12.26 8.89 -3.36
N HIS A 37 -12.71 7.81 -2.71
CA HIS A 37 -13.50 7.91 -1.48
C HIS A 37 -12.67 8.55 -0.35
N PRO A 38 -13.17 9.58 0.34
CA PRO A 38 -12.41 10.33 1.34
C PRO A 38 -11.92 9.44 2.50
N SER A 39 -12.72 8.44 2.91
CA SER A 39 -12.32 7.50 3.98
C SER A 39 -11.18 6.54 3.64
N LEU A 40 -10.74 6.48 2.38
CA LEU A 40 -9.52 5.72 2.03
C LEU A 40 -8.26 6.49 2.40
N GLU A 41 -8.35 7.82 2.55
CA GLU A 41 -7.24 8.72 2.91
C GLU A 41 -5.94 8.47 2.12
N PHE A 42 -6.07 8.06 0.85
CA PHE A 42 -4.92 7.80 0.00
C PHE A 42 -4.14 9.08 -0.26
N LYS A 43 -2.94 9.16 0.31
CA LYS A 43 -1.98 10.21 0.03
C LYS A 43 -1.47 10.03 -1.39
N LYS A 44 -1.71 11.01 -2.26
CA LYS A 44 -1.07 11.06 -3.57
C LYS A 44 0.44 11.14 -3.38
N LEU A 45 1.15 10.10 -3.79
CA LEU A 45 2.61 10.15 -3.87
C LEU A 45 2.96 10.99 -5.10
N ASN A 46 3.40 12.22 -4.86
CA ASN A 46 4.07 13.00 -5.91
C ASN A 46 5.44 12.34 -6.12
N THR A 47 5.61 11.60 -7.21
CA THR A 47 6.85 10.89 -7.61
C THR A 47 8.05 11.80 -7.89
N LYS A 48 8.00 13.08 -7.49
CA LYS A 48 9.10 14.05 -7.60
C LYS A 48 10.03 14.08 -6.39
N GLN A 49 9.79 13.28 -5.35
CA GLN A 49 10.75 13.19 -4.25
C GLN A 49 11.82 12.16 -4.62
N PRO A 50 13.09 12.56 -4.84
CA PRO A 50 14.17 11.59 -4.93
C PRO A 50 14.17 10.78 -3.64
N ALA A 51 14.32 9.46 -3.75
CA ALA A 51 14.57 8.60 -2.61
C ALA A 51 15.69 9.26 -1.79
N ARG A 52 15.43 9.54 -0.50
CA ARG A 52 16.39 10.19 0.38
C ARG A 52 17.73 9.45 0.22
N PRO A 53 18.80 10.10 -0.28
CA PRO A 53 20.08 9.44 -0.35
C PRO A 53 20.49 9.06 1.08
N LEU A 54 20.87 7.80 1.28
CA LEU A 54 21.52 7.36 2.51
C LEU A 54 22.77 8.23 2.70
N PRO A 55 23.12 8.65 3.92
CA PRO A 55 24.39 9.33 4.15
C PRO A 55 25.51 8.37 3.76
N THR A 56 26.14 8.60 2.61
CA THR A 56 27.43 8.02 2.28
C THR A 56 28.43 8.69 3.22
N SER A 57 28.63 8.08 4.38
CA SER A 57 29.73 8.42 5.28
C SER A 57 31.04 8.10 4.55
N PRO A 58 31.92 9.07 4.29
CA PRO A 58 33.26 8.78 3.84
C PRO A 58 34.07 8.46 5.10
N PHE A 59 34.16 7.18 5.44
CA PHE A 59 35.36 6.68 6.09
C PHE A 59 36.32 6.23 5.00
#